data_AF-A0A4R7K4H1-F1
#
_entry.id   AF-A0A4R7K4H1-F1
#
_cell.length_a   1.000
_cell.length_b   1.000
_cell.length_c   1.000
_cell.angle_alpha   90.00
_cell.angle_beta   90.00
_cell.angle_gamma   90.00
#
_symmetry.space_group_name_H-M   'P 1'
#
loop_
_entity.id
_entity.type
_entity.pdbx_description
1 polymer ?
#
loop_
_entity_poly.entity_id
_entity_poly.type
_entity_poly.pdbx_seq_one_letter_code
_entity_poly.pdbx_strand_id
1 'polypeptide(L)'
;MNEAVPRSPEKPQAKIPARPTAREVEGEKRQSAGLGHEILEIGGYDFKYICEIEPERNDDGTVRMLAPQDRYENTGYLTLNRYGAGPFCKFKIPWNISKCGVYALVVDEQIHYVGETENLSNRFNMGYGNISPRNCFAGGQETNCRINSLIFDKLSEGCRVTLWFHTTDEYKKVESALREIGAFGWNRV
;
A
#
# COMPACT_ATOMS: atom_id res chain seq x y z
N MET A 1 -47.23 -30.29 56.57
CA MET A 1 -46.11 -30.73 55.70
C MET A 1 -45.64 -29.52 54.91
N ASN A 2 -44.34 -29.44 54.66
CA ASN A 2 -43.56 -28.30 54.14
C ASN A 2 -43.15 -27.31 55.23
N GLU A 3 -41.92 -26.81 55.31
CA GLU A 3 -40.58 -27.25 54.91
C GLU A 3 -39.67 -26.20 55.56
N ALA A 4 -38.59 -26.61 56.23
CA ALA A 4 -37.70 -25.69 56.93
C ALA A 4 -36.77 -24.98 55.93
N VAL A 5 -36.82 -23.65 55.87
CA VAL A 5 -35.89 -22.82 55.10
C VAL A 5 -34.65 -22.54 55.95
N PRO A 6 -33.42 -22.90 55.50
CA PRO A 6 -32.21 -22.61 56.25
C PRO A 6 -31.73 -21.18 56.02
N ARG A 7 -31.32 -20.51 57.11
CA ARG A 7 -30.67 -19.20 57.09
C ARG A 7 -29.22 -19.33 56.61
N SER A 8 -28.90 -18.63 55.53
CA SER A 8 -27.54 -18.50 54.99
C SER A 8 -26.65 -17.62 55.87
N PRO A 9 -25.35 -17.95 56.01
CA PRO A 9 -24.40 -17.14 56.79
C PRO A 9 -23.85 -15.95 55.98
N GLU A 10 -23.69 -14.81 56.67
CA GLU A 10 -23.01 -13.60 56.17
C GLU A 10 -21.53 -13.89 55.83
N LYS A 11 -21.09 -13.42 54.66
CA LYS A 11 -19.68 -13.47 54.24
C LYS A 11 -18.92 -12.23 54.73
N PRO A 12 -17.67 -12.38 55.20
CA PRO A 12 -16.85 -11.26 55.65
C PRO A 12 -16.33 -10.40 54.50
N GLN A 13 -16.34 -9.08 54.69
CA GLN A 13 -15.78 -8.07 53.78
C GLN A 13 -14.26 -8.19 53.69
N ALA A 14 -13.76 -8.39 52.47
CA ALA A 14 -12.33 -8.37 52.16
C ALA A 14 -11.85 -6.91 51.97
N LYS A 15 -10.74 -6.60 52.64
CA LYS A 15 -10.05 -5.30 52.61
C LYS A 15 -9.49 -5.00 51.22
N ILE A 16 -9.72 -3.79 50.74
CA ILE A 16 -9.11 -3.21 49.53
C ILE A 16 -7.66 -2.83 49.86
N PRO A 17 -6.64 -3.35 49.17
CA PRO A 17 -5.29 -2.81 49.29
C PRO A 17 -5.12 -1.55 48.44
N ALA A 18 -4.46 -0.56 49.05
CA ALA A 18 -4.17 0.75 48.51
C ALA A 18 -3.27 0.70 47.26
N ARG A 19 -3.46 1.72 46.43
CA ARG A 19 -2.79 2.02 45.16
C ARG A 19 -1.28 2.29 45.40
N PRO A 20 -0.34 1.64 44.69
CA PRO A 20 1.06 2.06 44.71
C PRO A 20 1.23 3.37 43.93
N THR A 21 1.88 4.33 44.57
CA THR A 21 2.25 5.63 44.04
C THR A 21 3.43 5.55 43.08
N ALA A 22 3.46 6.45 42.10
CA ALA A 22 4.44 6.55 41.04
C ALA A 22 5.86 6.81 41.56
N ARG A 23 6.79 5.89 41.24
CA ARG A 23 8.15 6.14 40.75
C ARG A 23 8.87 4.81 40.53
N GLU A 24 9.74 4.81 39.52
CA GLU A 24 10.71 3.77 39.14
C GLU A 24 10.15 2.61 38.28
N VAL A 25 10.16 2.83 36.95
CA VAL A 25 10.58 1.77 36.02
C VAL A 25 11.50 2.42 34.98
N GLU A 26 12.78 2.10 35.12
CA GLU A 26 13.82 2.29 34.13
C GLU A 26 13.52 1.47 32.87
N GLY A 27 13.93 2.02 31.72
CA GLY A 27 14.47 1.26 30.60
C GLY A 27 13.80 -0.06 30.20
N GLU A 28 12.74 0.02 29.43
CA GLU A 28 12.44 -1.01 28.43
C GLU A 28 12.60 -0.39 27.04
N LYS A 29 13.82 -0.54 26.51
CA LYS A 29 14.08 -0.48 25.07
C LYS A 29 13.08 -1.43 24.40
N ARG A 30 12.09 -0.87 23.71
CA ARG A 30 11.40 -1.58 22.64
C ARG A 30 12.41 -1.81 21.53
N GLN A 31 13.19 -2.88 21.66
CA GLN A 31 13.76 -3.56 20.50
C GLN A 31 12.59 -4.25 19.80
N SER A 32 11.92 -3.54 18.90
CA SER A 32 11.12 -4.18 17.87
C SER A 32 12.07 -4.68 16.79
N ALA A 33 12.27 -6.01 16.81
CA ALA A 33 12.78 -6.81 15.70
C ALA A 33 12.04 -6.48 14.39
N GLY A 34 12.61 -6.58 13.20
CA GLY A 34 13.93 -7.00 12.78
C GLY A 34 14.07 -6.76 11.28
N LEU A 35 15.29 -6.41 10.87
CA LEU A 35 15.87 -6.47 9.52
C LEU A 35 15.12 -5.73 8.40
N GLY A 36 15.46 -4.44 8.31
CA GLY A 36 15.33 -3.69 7.07
C GLY A 36 16.15 -4.35 5.98
N HIS A 37 15.47 -4.93 5.01
CA HIS A 37 16.06 -5.10 3.69
C HIS A 37 16.14 -3.69 3.09
N GLU A 38 17.30 -3.05 3.17
CA GLU A 38 17.55 -1.82 2.42
C GLU A 38 17.63 -2.12 0.91
N ILE A 39 17.92 -3.38 0.56
CA ILE A 39 18.19 -3.84 -0.80
C ILE A 39 17.39 -5.12 -1.10
N LEU A 40 16.76 -5.12 -2.27
CA LEU A 40 16.10 -6.25 -2.92
C LEU A 40 16.82 -6.53 -4.24
N GLU A 41 17.35 -7.74 -4.42
CA GLU A 41 17.99 -8.14 -5.67
C GLU A 41 16.96 -8.72 -6.64
N ILE A 42 16.91 -8.20 -7.87
CA ILE A 42 16.06 -8.71 -8.94
C ILE A 42 16.93 -8.84 -10.19
N GLY A 43 17.15 -10.08 -10.67
CA GLY A 43 17.90 -10.30 -11.90
C GLY A 43 19.34 -9.79 -11.88
N GLY A 44 20.00 -9.77 -10.72
CA GLY A 44 21.34 -9.21 -10.54
C GLY A 44 21.39 -7.69 -10.40
N TYR A 45 20.24 -7.01 -10.25
CA TYR A 45 20.15 -5.57 -9.99
C TYR A 45 19.66 -5.29 -8.57
N ASP A 46 20.34 -4.38 -7.89
CA ASP A 46 19.98 -3.94 -6.54
C ASP A 46 18.89 -2.85 -6.58
N PHE A 47 17.75 -3.15 -5.99
CA PHE A 47 16.66 -2.20 -5.78
C PHE A 47 16.67 -1.72 -4.34
N LYS A 48 16.62 -0.41 -4.13
CA LYS A 48 16.52 0.19 -2.79
C LYS A 48 15.07 0.34 -2.37
N TYR A 49 14.77 0.05 -1.11
CA TYR A 49 13.47 0.34 -0.54
C TYR A 49 13.18 1.84 -0.58
N ILE A 50 12.00 2.23 -1.05
CA ILE A 50 11.54 3.62 -1.09
C ILE A 50 10.53 3.88 0.03
N CYS A 51 9.39 3.19 -0.02
CA CYS A 51 8.33 3.33 0.97
C CYS A 51 7.31 2.19 0.87
N GLU A 52 6.47 2.09 1.89
CA GLU A 52 5.20 1.40 1.84
C GLU A 52 4.18 2.33 1.17
N ILE A 53 3.29 1.77 0.35
CA ILE A 53 2.22 2.53 -0.31
C ILE A 53 1.06 2.66 0.68
N GLU A 54 0.92 3.87 1.22
CA GLU A 54 -0.16 4.20 2.15
C GLU A 54 -1.29 4.97 1.42
N PRO A 55 -2.50 4.39 1.31
CA PRO A 55 -3.62 5.07 0.68
C PRO A 55 -4.31 6.05 1.64
N GLU A 56 -5.03 7.02 1.09
CA GLU A 56 -6.07 7.72 1.83
C GLU A 56 -7.11 6.70 2.33
N ARG A 57 -7.51 6.81 3.60
CA ARG A 57 -8.47 5.91 4.26
C ARG A 57 -9.70 6.67 4.74
N ASN A 58 -10.81 5.97 4.89
CA ASN A 58 -12.01 6.47 5.57
C ASN A 58 -11.79 6.42 7.10
N ASP A 59 -12.71 7.01 7.87
CA ASP A 59 -12.63 7.06 9.34
C ASP A 59 -12.67 5.67 9.99
N ASP A 60 -13.24 4.67 9.31
CA ASP A 60 -13.27 3.27 9.74
C ASP A 60 -11.99 2.48 9.40
N GLY A 61 -10.99 3.15 8.79
CA GLY A 61 -9.72 2.56 8.39
C GLY A 61 -9.73 1.85 7.02
N THR A 62 -10.89 1.73 6.37
CA THR A 62 -10.98 1.14 5.02
C THR A 62 -10.30 2.02 3.98
N VAL A 63 -9.75 1.41 2.92
CA VAL A 63 -9.14 2.15 1.81
C VAL A 63 -10.22 3.02 1.14
N ARG A 64 -9.94 4.33 1.01
CA ARG A 64 -10.87 5.25 0.39
C ARG A 64 -10.97 4.98 -1.12
N MET A 65 -12.10 4.43 -1.53
CA MET A 65 -12.43 4.22 -2.95
C MET A 65 -12.71 5.55 -3.65
N LEU A 66 -12.18 5.69 -4.87
CA LEU A 66 -12.38 6.85 -5.74
C LEU A 66 -12.91 6.42 -7.12
N ALA A 67 -13.81 7.25 -7.67
CA ALA A 67 -14.34 7.17 -9.02
C ALA A 67 -14.08 8.50 -9.76
N PRO A 68 -12.83 8.77 -10.20
CA PRO A 68 -12.46 10.05 -10.80
C PRO A 68 -13.20 10.32 -12.12
N GLN A 69 -13.63 9.28 -12.85
CA GLN A 69 -14.38 9.40 -14.10
C GLN A 69 -15.65 10.24 -13.98
N ASP A 70 -16.30 10.25 -12.81
CA ASP A 70 -17.55 10.98 -12.57
C ASP A 70 -17.33 12.51 -12.60
N ARG A 71 -16.09 12.96 -12.44
CA ARG A 71 -15.70 14.38 -12.47
C ARG A 71 -15.28 14.86 -13.86
N TYR A 72 -15.21 13.97 -14.86
CA TYR A 72 -14.76 14.34 -16.20
C TYR A 72 -15.92 14.91 -17.03
N GLU A 73 -15.75 16.13 -17.54
CA GLU A 73 -16.67 16.70 -18.52
C GLU A 73 -16.46 16.03 -19.88
N ASN A 74 -17.15 14.91 -20.11
CA ASN A 74 -17.01 14.06 -21.29
C ASN A 74 -17.83 14.58 -22.48
N THR A 75 -17.52 15.80 -22.95
CA THR A 75 -18.23 16.43 -24.08
C THR A 75 -18.16 15.62 -25.38
N GLY A 76 -17.15 14.77 -25.53
CA GLY A 76 -16.97 13.87 -26.67
C GLY A 76 -17.63 12.50 -26.55
N TYR A 77 -18.41 12.24 -25.49
CA TYR A 77 -19.08 10.95 -25.24
C TYR A 77 -18.16 9.73 -25.36
N LEU A 78 -16.91 9.88 -24.92
CA LEU A 78 -15.92 8.82 -24.99
C LEU A 78 -16.33 7.68 -24.06
N THR A 79 -16.11 6.45 -24.50
CA THR A 79 -16.29 5.28 -23.64
C THR A 79 -15.15 5.19 -22.64
N LEU A 80 -15.42 4.54 -21.50
CA LEU A 80 -14.35 4.14 -20.57
C LEU A 80 -13.41 3.15 -21.27
N ASN A 81 -12.12 3.24 -20.95
CA ASN A 81 -11.19 2.19 -21.33
C ASN A 81 -11.37 0.96 -20.41
N ARG A 82 -10.62 -0.12 -20.71
CA ARG A 82 -10.76 -1.42 -20.03
C ARG A 82 -10.65 -1.36 -18.50
N TYR A 83 -9.91 -0.39 -17.95
CA TYR A 83 -9.69 -0.23 -16.51
C TYR A 83 -10.27 1.07 -15.97
N GLY A 84 -10.99 1.83 -16.79
CA GLY A 84 -11.46 3.17 -16.48
C GLY A 84 -12.58 3.24 -15.45
N ALA A 85 -13.26 2.13 -15.20
CA ALA A 85 -14.31 2.05 -14.18
C ALA A 85 -13.76 2.05 -12.74
N GLY A 86 -12.47 1.72 -12.57
CA GLY A 86 -11.88 1.50 -11.25
C GLY A 86 -12.27 0.14 -10.66
N PRO A 87 -12.27 -0.01 -9.33
CA PRO A 87 -12.07 1.03 -8.30
C PRO A 87 -10.63 1.59 -8.26
N PHE A 88 -10.47 2.76 -7.66
CA PHE A 88 -9.17 3.40 -7.48
C PHE A 88 -8.93 3.85 -6.03
N CYS A 89 -7.66 3.98 -5.64
CA CYS A 89 -7.21 4.65 -4.42
C CYS A 89 -6.42 5.92 -4.75
N LYS A 90 -6.09 6.69 -3.72
CA LYS A 90 -5.14 7.80 -3.81
C LYS A 90 -4.05 7.64 -2.77
N PHE A 91 -2.81 7.85 -3.17
CA PHE A 91 -1.63 7.73 -2.33
C PHE A 91 -0.52 8.64 -2.86
N LYS A 92 0.56 8.78 -2.08
CA LYS A 92 1.75 9.53 -2.50
C LYS A 92 3.02 8.83 -2.02
N ILE A 93 4.09 9.00 -2.79
CA ILE A 93 5.45 8.66 -2.41
C ILE A 93 6.26 9.94 -2.16
N PRO A 94 7.45 9.88 -1.53
CA PRO A 94 8.31 11.05 -1.35
C PRO A 94 8.61 11.78 -2.67
N TRP A 95 8.54 13.12 -2.65
CA TRP A 95 8.72 13.97 -3.84
C TRP A 95 10.19 14.26 -4.20
N ASN A 96 11.12 13.84 -3.37
CA ASN A 96 12.55 14.11 -3.51
C ASN A 96 13.29 13.07 -4.37
N ILE A 97 12.58 12.19 -5.08
CA ILE A 97 13.16 11.11 -5.89
C ILE A 97 12.95 11.42 -7.37
N SER A 98 13.63 12.47 -7.83
CA SER A 98 13.63 12.91 -9.23
C SER A 98 14.76 12.23 -10.00
N LYS A 99 14.69 10.90 -10.10
CA LYS A 99 15.70 10.06 -10.76
C LYS A 99 15.03 9.12 -11.76
N CYS A 100 15.76 8.83 -12.83
CA CYS A 100 15.45 7.80 -13.82
C CYS A 100 15.85 6.42 -13.28
N GLY A 101 15.16 5.37 -13.73
CA GLY A 101 15.43 4.02 -13.28
C GLY A 101 14.28 3.05 -13.47
N VAL A 102 14.40 1.90 -12.82
CA VAL A 102 13.42 0.83 -12.81
C VAL A 102 12.87 0.67 -11.39
N TYR A 103 11.56 0.55 -11.26
CA TYR A 103 10.91 0.31 -9.97
C TYR A 103 10.23 -1.06 -9.95
N ALA A 104 10.08 -1.59 -8.74
CA ALA A 104 9.33 -2.79 -8.47
C ALA A 104 8.21 -2.53 -7.43
N LEU A 105 7.02 -3.07 -7.68
CA LEU A 105 5.96 -3.17 -6.68
C LEU A 105 5.96 -4.58 -6.09
N VAL A 106 6.07 -4.64 -4.78
CA VAL A 106 6.16 -5.88 -4.02
C VAL A 106 4.95 -5.97 -3.10
N VAL A 107 4.18 -7.05 -3.22
CA VAL A 107 3.01 -7.34 -2.39
C VAL A 107 3.34 -8.51 -1.47
N ASP A 108 3.29 -8.29 -0.15
CA ASP A 108 3.63 -9.32 0.85
C ASP A 108 4.90 -10.13 0.49
N GLU A 109 5.98 -9.40 0.15
CA GLU A 109 7.31 -9.94 -0.20
C GLU A 109 7.42 -10.58 -1.60
N GLN A 110 6.35 -10.64 -2.39
CA GLN A 110 6.38 -11.12 -3.76
C GLN A 110 6.45 -9.97 -4.76
N ILE A 111 7.32 -10.07 -5.77
CA ILE A 111 7.44 -9.06 -6.82
C ILE A 111 6.28 -9.24 -7.80
N HIS A 112 5.41 -8.23 -7.86
CA HIS A 112 4.21 -8.28 -8.70
C HIS A 112 4.38 -7.47 -9.99
N TYR A 113 5.15 -6.39 -9.95
CA TYR A 113 5.30 -5.50 -11.10
C TYR A 113 6.70 -4.93 -11.18
N VAL A 114 7.24 -4.84 -12.38
CA VAL A 114 8.44 -4.06 -12.71
C VAL A 114 8.07 -3.05 -13.80
N GLY A 115 8.53 -1.81 -13.65
CA GLY A 115 8.33 -0.78 -14.67
C GLY A 115 9.45 0.24 -14.67
N GLU A 116 9.53 1.02 -15.74
CA GLU A 116 10.55 2.05 -15.90
C GLU A 116 10.00 3.48 -15.77
N THR A 117 10.89 4.42 -15.47
CA THR A 117 10.56 5.84 -15.50
C THR A 117 11.78 6.74 -15.63
N GLU A 118 11.59 7.93 -16.21
CA GLU A 118 12.54 9.04 -16.17
C GLU A 118 12.53 9.81 -14.83
N ASN A 119 11.41 9.75 -14.09
CA ASN A 119 11.25 10.44 -12.81
C ASN A 119 10.27 9.68 -11.91
N LEU A 120 10.80 9.01 -10.88
CA LEU A 120 10.01 8.18 -9.98
C LEU A 120 8.89 8.95 -9.27
N SER A 121 9.19 10.12 -8.71
CA SER A 121 8.22 10.95 -7.99
C SER A 121 7.04 11.32 -8.89
N ASN A 122 7.32 11.73 -10.14
CA ASN A 122 6.27 12.08 -11.09
C ASN A 122 5.47 10.85 -11.54
N ARG A 123 6.11 9.71 -11.84
CA ARG A 123 5.42 8.49 -12.27
C ARG A 123 4.36 8.03 -11.28
N PHE A 124 4.71 8.09 -10.00
CA PHE A 124 3.81 7.70 -8.93
C PHE A 124 2.82 8.82 -8.61
N ASN A 125 3.28 10.01 -8.22
CA ASN A 125 2.37 11.02 -7.67
C ASN A 125 1.46 11.70 -8.71
N MET A 126 1.86 11.72 -9.98
CA MET A 126 1.05 12.26 -11.09
C MET A 126 0.41 11.17 -11.95
N GLY A 127 0.82 9.92 -11.78
CA GLY A 127 0.29 8.76 -12.47
C GLY A 127 -0.47 7.85 -11.51
N TYR A 128 0.21 6.85 -10.95
CA TYR A 128 -0.42 5.78 -10.19
C TYR A 128 -1.13 6.23 -8.92
N GLY A 129 -0.58 7.17 -8.16
CA GLY A 129 -1.13 7.64 -6.89
C GLY A 129 -2.29 8.60 -7.03
N ASN A 130 -2.58 9.11 -8.23
CA ASN A 130 -3.65 10.08 -8.47
C ASN A 130 -4.21 9.94 -9.89
N ILE A 131 -5.19 9.05 -10.07
CA ILE A 131 -5.80 8.81 -11.38
C ILE A 131 -6.56 10.05 -11.85
N SER A 132 -6.06 10.63 -12.96
CA SER A 132 -6.76 11.71 -13.63
C SER A 132 -8.05 11.18 -14.28
N PRO A 133 -9.15 11.95 -14.26
CA PRO A 133 -10.39 11.52 -14.90
C PRO A 133 -10.22 11.20 -16.39
N ARG A 134 -9.38 11.97 -17.11
CA ARG A 134 -9.06 11.73 -18.53
C ARG A 134 -8.45 10.34 -18.77
N ASN A 135 -7.63 9.82 -17.84
CA ASN A 135 -7.02 8.51 -17.99
C ASN A 135 -8.03 7.37 -18.01
N CYS A 136 -9.26 7.59 -17.53
CA CYS A 136 -10.29 6.55 -17.46
C CYS A 136 -11.00 6.30 -18.80
N PHE A 137 -10.86 7.21 -19.77
CA PHE A 137 -11.56 7.14 -21.06
C PHE A 137 -10.68 6.59 -22.18
N ALA A 138 -11.29 6.22 -23.30
CA ALA A 138 -10.59 5.80 -24.51
C ALA A 138 -9.55 6.85 -24.95
N GLY A 139 -8.34 6.38 -25.27
CA GLY A 139 -7.16 7.22 -25.56
C GLY A 139 -6.45 7.79 -24.32
N GLY A 140 -6.89 7.43 -23.11
CA GLY A 140 -6.21 7.72 -21.85
C GLY A 140 -5.07 6.73 -21.53
N GLN A 141 -4.40 6.93 -20.38
CA GLN A 141 -3.31 6.05 -19.94
C GLN A 141 -3.84 4.86 -19.13
N GLU A 142 -4.21 3.77 -19.83
CA GLU A 142 -4.75 2.55 -19.21
C GLU A 142 -3.84 1.94 -18.13
N THR A 143 -2.52 2.00 -18.32
CA THR A 143 -1.57 1.44 -17.35
C THR A 143 -1.72 2.10 -15.98
N ASN A 144 -2.01 3.40 -15.93
CA ASN A 144 -2.20 4.08 -14.66
C ASN A 144 -3.45 3.55 -13.94
N CYS A 145 -4.58 3.48 -14.65
CA CYS A 145 -5.82 2.94 -14.11
C CYS A 145 -5.64 1.50 -13.63
N ARG A 146 -5.02 0.64 -14.44
CA ARG A 146 -4.77 -0.76 -14.09
C ARG A 146 -3.91 -0.90 -12.84
N ILE A 147 -2.74 -0.26 -12.81
CA ILE A 147 -1.79 -0.43 -11.70
C ILE A 147 -2.39 0.13 -10.40
N ASN A 148 -3.08 1.28 -10.45
CA ASN A 148 -3.75 1.80 -9.26
C ASN A 148 -4.87 0.87 -8.77
N SER A 149 -5.71 0.35 -9.68
CA SER A 149 -6.79 -0.58 -9.31
C SER A 149 -6.24 -1.84 -8.66
N LEU A 150 -5.14 -2.41 -9.19
CA LEU A 150 -4.46 -3.56 -8.58
C LEU A 150 -3.88 -3.24 -7.19
N ILE A 151 -3.34 -2.04 -6.99
CA ILE A 151 -2.88 -1.56 -5.68
C ILE A 151 -4.08 -1.43 -4.72
N PHE A 152 -5.19 -0.83 -5.16
CA PHE A 152 -6.41 -0.70 -4.36
C PHE A 152 -6.90 -2.07 -3.88
N ASP A 153 -6.97 -3.06 -4.79
CA ASP A 153 -7.46 -4.40 -4.47
C ASP A 153 -6.61 -5.04 -3.38
N LYS A 154 -5.28 -4.99 -3.51
CA LYS A 154 -4.36 -5.57 -2.52
C LYS A 154 -4.39 -4.86 -1.17
N LEU A 155 -4.43 -3.53 -1.17
CA LEU A 155 -4.55 -2.79 0.08
C LEU A 155 -5.91 -3.01 0.77
N SER A 156 -6.96 -3.27 0.00
CA SER A 156 -8.31 -3.58 0.52
C SER A 156 -8.40 -5.01 1.07
N GLU A 157 -7.62 -5.93 0.53
CA GLU A 157 -7.42 -7.29 1.08
C GLU A 157 -6.57 -7.29 2.37
N GLY A 158 -5.97 -6.15 2.73
CA GLY A 158 -5.08 -6.02 3.89
C GLY A 158 -3.63 -6.41 3.61
N CYS A 159 -3.27 -6.65 2.35
CA CYS A 159 -1.88 -6.90 1.95
C CYS A 159 -1.03 -5.64 2.06
N ARG A 160 0.27 -5.82 2.31
CA ARG A 160 1.26 -4.75 2.30
C ARG A 160 1.83 -4.58 0.90
N VAL A 161 1.81 -3.35 0.37
CA VAL A 161 2.41 -3.00 -0.93
C VAL A 161 3.60 -2.08 -0.70
N THR A 162 4.79 -2.48 -1.16
CA THR A 162 6.02 -1.69 -1.03
C THR A 162 6.61 -1.33 -2.40
N LEU A 163 7.25 -0.16 -2.45
CA LEU A 163 7.93 0.36 -3.63
C LEU A 163 9.44 0.25 -3.46
N TRP A 164 10.08 -0.30 -4.48
CA TRP A 164 11.52 -0.47 -4.57
C TRP A 164 12.05 0.17 -5.86
N PHE A 165 13.29 0.66 -5.85
CA PHE A 165 13.84 1.40 -6.99
C PHE A 165 15.33 1.15 -7.24
N HIS A 166 15.65 0.85 -8.50
CA HIS A 166 16.99 0.79 -9.04
C HIS A 166 17.23 2.01 -9.93
N THR A 167 18.08 2.94 -9.48
CA THR A 167 18.43 4.15 -10.26
C THR A 167 19.41 3.79 -11.37
N THR A 168 19.07 4.12 -12.61
CA THR A 168 19.93 3.89 -13.78
C THR A 168 19.47 4.72 -14.98
N ASP A 169 20.42 5.16 -15.80
CA ASP A 169 20.14 5.81 -17.09
C ASP A 169 19.79 4.79 -18.20
N GLU A 170 20.07 3.50 -17.98
CA GLU A 170 19.77 2.41 -18.93
C GLU A 170 18.43 1.72 -18.62
N TYR A 171 17.50 2.43 -17.98
CA TYR A 171 16.25 1.89 -17.42
C TYR A 171 15.42 1.07 -18.41
N LYS A 172 15.41 1.42 -19.71
CA LYS A 172 14.71 0.64 -20.75
C LYS A 172 15.33 -0.74 -20.97
N LYS A 173 16.66 -0.82 -21.00
CA LYS A 173 17.38 -2.09 -21.17
C LYS A 173 17.20 -2.97 -19.94
N VAL A 174 17.31 -2.37 -18.74
CA VAL A 174 17.12 -3.08 -17.48
C VAL A 174 15.71 -3.63 -17.35
N GLU A 175 14.67 -2.83 -17.63
CA GLU A 175 13.27 -3.30 -17.59
C GLU A 175 13.01 -4.46 -18.55
N SER A 176 13.54 -4.37 -19.79
CA SER A 176 13.42 -5.45 -20.78
C SER A 176 14.08 -6.73 -20.28
N ALA A 177 15.32 -6.65 -19.78
CA ALA A 177 16.05 -7.81 -19.26
C ALA A 177 15.30 -8.45 -18.08
N LEU A 178 14.75 -7.63 -17.16
CA LEU A 178 13.97 -8.12 -16.03
C LEU A 178 12.68 -8.83 -16.46
N ARG A 179 12.04 -8.37 -17.52
CA ARG A 179 10.83 -9.00 -18.06
C ARG A 179 11.09 -10.28 -18.83
N GLU A 180 12.29 -10.46 -19.37
CA GLU A 180 12.70 -11.71 -20.03
C GLU A 180 12.97 -12.82 -19.02
N ILE A 181 13.53 -12.48 -17.86
CA ILE A 181 13.87 -13.47 -16.81
C ILE A 181 12.69 -13.80 -15.88
N GLY A 182 11.68 -12.94 -15.80
CA GLY A 182 10.66 -12.99 -14.76
C GLY A 182 9.24 -12.81 -15.28
N ALA A 183 8.35 -13.73 -14.90
CA ALA A 183 6.92 -13.58 -15.07
C ALA A 183 6.31 -12.88 -13.85
N PHE A 184 6.28 -11.55 -13.86
CA PHE A 184 5.64 -10.76 -12.80
C PHE A 184 4.14 -10.65 -13.06
N GLY A 185 3.30 -11.02 -12.08
CA GLY A 185 1.86 -11.18 -12.28
C GLY A 185 1.12 -9.93 -12.77
N TRP A 186 1.68 -8.73 -12.58
CA TRP A 186 1.11 -7.47 -13.05
C TRP A 186 1.79 -6.90 -14.30
N ASN A 187 2.88 -7.51 -14.80
CA ASN A 187 3.38 -7.20 -16.14
C ASN A 187 2.51 -7.93 -17.17
N ARG A 188 2.20 -7.27 -18.28
CA ARG A 188 1.48 -7.92 -19.39
C ARG A 188 2.47 -8.79 -20.17
N VAL A 189 2.02 -9.99 -20.54
CA VAL A 189 2.66 -10.89 -21.49
C VAL A 189 2.43 -10.39 -22.91
#